data_AF-A0A511KH16-F1
#
_entry.id   AF-A0A511KH16-F1
#
_cell.length_a   1.000
_cell.length_b   1.000
_cell.length_c   1.000
_cell.angle_alpha   90.00
_cell.angle_beta   90.00
_cell.angle_gamma   90.00
#
_symmetry.space_group_name_H-M   'P 1'
#
loop_
_entity.id
_entity.type
_entity.pdbx_description
1 polymer ?
#
loop_
_entity_poly.entity_id
_entity_poly.type
_entity_poly.pdbx_seq_one_letter_code
_entity_poly.pdbx_strand_id
1 'polypeptide(L)'
;MAPKRTSSKRAALDEVTALKEDKEAQVKAAKDSPLSELSGSEREEKPKKKRAKKPPVTPLDPSVPTNKEVPEDLSPFPRPPEGCVRISAWNVAGLRASEKKGFSRYVNAEDADILVVTETKVPELSLPALDDRYEYRYWGDHVKKGHAGTAIFSKIKPLNVTRGFQASEEVTAADSEGRMITLEFENSYVVGTYVPNAGNGLKTLPEKEKWNRAFEVYLRELDAKKPVIWCGDLNVVPTPIDIRNWKTNYNKSAGCTDAEIDGFKAQLDPEEGSGHQRLVDVWREKHPDLEGHYTYYSYKFQCREKGIGWRLDYQVVSERLLPNVKACEIRAEIWGASDHVPIVLDIEGPL
;
A
#
# COMPACT_ATOMS: atom_id res chain seq x y z
N MET A 1 -63.35 16.05 17.63
CA MET A 1 -62.52 17.18 18.09
C MET A 1 -61.14 17.05 17.47
N ALA A 2 -60.75 17.97 16.60
CA ALA A 2 -59.43 18.01 15.97
C ALA A 2 -58.56 19.10 16.63
N PRO A 3 -57.27 18.87 16.93
CA PRO A 3 -56.39 19.94 17.40
C PRO A 3 -55.63 20.60 16.24
N LYS A 4 -55.53 21.93 16.36
CA LYS A 4 -54.92 22.89 15.43
C LYS A 4 -53.38 22.75 15.37
N ARG A 5 -52.83 22.76 14.15
CA ARG A 5 -51.40 23.02 13.85
C ARG A 5 -51.26 24.49 13.46
N THR A 6 -50.43 25.28 14.16
CA THR A 6 -49.72 26.48 13.62
C THR A 6 -48.92 27.18 14.74
N SER A 7 -47.58 27.29 14.61
CA SER A 7 -46.82 28.53 14.93
C SER A 7 -45.30 28.43 14.74
N SER A 8 -44.67 27.25 14.74
CA SER A 8 -43.19 27.19 14.85
C SER A 8 -42.38 27.27 13.54
N LYS A 9 -43.00 27.18 12.36
CA LYS A 9 -42.28 27.20 11.07
C LYS A 9 -42.05 28.59 10.45
N ARG A 10 -42.75 29.64 10.92
CA ARG A 10 -42.63 30.99 10.36
C ARG A 10 -41.49 31.79 11.03
N ALA A 11 -41.33 31.63 12.35
CA ALA A 11 -40.25 32.28 13.11
C ALA A 11 -38.84 31.84 12.68
N ALA A 12 -38.66 30.56 12.32
CA ALA A 12 -37.35 30.03 11.91
C ALA A 12 -36.94 30.45 10.48
N LEU A 13 -37.87 30.94 9.65
CA LEU A 13 -37.55 31.43 8.30
C LEU A 13 -37.16 32.91 8.33
N ASP A 14 -37.77 33.71 9.20
CA ASP A 14 -37.49 35.14 9.33
C ASP A 14 -36.09 35.39 9.96
N GLU A 15 -35.64 34.52 10.87
CA GLU A 15 -34.31 34.60 11.52
C GLU A 15 -33.14 34.32 10.56
N VAL A 16 -33.34 33.45 9.56
CA VAL A 16 -32.31 33.08 8.57
C VAL A 16 -32.17 34.15 7.48
N THR A 17 -33.21 34.94 7.25
CA THR A 17 -33.21 36.03 6.26
C THR A 17 -32.53 37.29 6.81
N ALA A 18 -32.77 37.62 8.09
CA ALA A 18 -32.11 38.75 8.78
C ALA A 18 -30.58 38.57 8.91
N LEU A 19 -30.10 37.34 9.15
CA LEU A 19 -28.66 37.04 9.26
C LEU A 19 -27.89 37.08 7.93
N LYS A 20 -28.60 37.03 6.79
CA LYS A 20 -28.00 37.15 5.45
C LYS A 20 -27.87 38.61 5.02
N GLU A 21 -28.82 39.47 5.38
CA GLU A 21 -28.80 40.90 5.06
C GLU A 21 -27.72 41.65 5.86
N ASP A 22 -27.45 41.24 7.11
CA ASP A 22 -26.41 41.85 7.95
C ASP A 22 -24.96 41.54 7.47
N LYS A 23 -24.76 40.37 6.84
CA LYS A 23 -23.46 39.99 6.25
C LYS A 23 -23.18 40.67 4.92
N GLU A 24 -24.20 40.97 4.11
CA GLU A 24 -24.04 41.71 2.85
C GLU A 24 -23.82 43.21 3.08
N ALA A 25 -24.36 43.78 4.17
CA ALA A 25 -24.10 45.17 4.58
C ALA A 25 -22.66 45.40 5.08
N GLN A 26 -22.08 44.45 5.83
CA GLN A 26 -20.70 44.54 6.31
C GLN A 26 -19.63 44.38 5.21
N VAL A 27 -19.95 43.70 4.10
CA VAL A 27 -19.03 43.54 2.97
C VAL A 27 -19.03 44.76 2.03
N LYS A 28 -20.11 45.57 2.03
CA LYS A 28 -20.19 46.80 1.22
C LYS A 28 -19.63 48.05 1.92
N ALA A 29 -19.55 48.09 3.25
CA ALA A 29 -19.04 49.25 4.00
C ALA A 29 -17.50 49.34 4.07
N ALA A 30 -16.76 48.31 3.65
CA ALA A 30 -15.29 48.31 3.67
C ALA A 30 -14.64 48.80 2.35
N LYS A 31 -15.43 49.33 1.41
CA LYS A 31 -14.95 49.73 0.07
C LYS A 31 -14.92 51.22 -0.25
N ASP A 32 -15.37 52.10 0.65
CA ASP A 32 -15.29 53.54 0.44
C ASP A 32 -14.84 54.27 1.72
N SER A 33 -13.55 54.64 1.78
CA SER A 33 -13.13 55.78 2.59
C SER A 33 -11.88 56.44 1.98
N PRO A 34 -11.90 57.76 1.74
CA PRO A 34 -10.79 58.50 1.17
C PRO A 34 -9.91 59.05 2.30
N LEU A 35 -8.63 58.69 2.32
CA LEU A 35 -7.57 59.45 3.01
C LEU A 35 -6.22 59.02 2.44
N SER A 36 -5.89 59.62 1.30
CA SER A 36 -4.52 59.83 0.86
C SER A 36 -3.93 61.01 1.63
N GLU A 37 -2.75 60.82 2.21
CA GLU A 37 -1.57 61.71 2.20
C GLU A 37 -0.80 61.71 3.53
N LEU A 38 0.53 61.64 3.39
CA LEU A 38 1.60 61.89 4.37
C LEU A 38 2.07 60.70 5.24
N SER A 39 2.92 59.85 4.66
CA SER A 39 4.33 59.75 5.09
C SER A 39 5.09 58.78 4.18
N GLY A 40 6.12 59.30 3.52
CA GLY A 40 7.02 58.49 2.70
C GLY A 40 7.88 57.59 3.58
N SER A 41 7.82 56.29 3.30
CA SER A 41 9.00 55.42 3.45
C SER A 41 9.08 54.57 2.20
N GLU A 42 10.14 54.78 1.42
CA GLU A 42 10.46 53.97 0.26
C GLU A 42 10.72 52.53 0.74
N ARG A 43 9.73 51.64 0.57
CA ARG A 43 10.00 50.20 0.55
C ARG A 43 10.46 49.83 -0.85
N GLU A 44 11.75 49.62 -1.00
CA GLU A 44 12.30 48.92 -2.17
C GLU A 44 11.58 47.58 -2.35
N GLU A 45 10.72 47.48 -3.37
CA GLU A 45 10.21 46.20 -3.86
C GLU A 45 11.39 45.44 -4.50
N LYS A 46 12.01 44.55 -3.72
CA LYS A 46 12.95 43.58 -4.28
C LYS A 46 12.22 42.73 -5.33
N PRO A 47 12.73 42.63 -6.56
CA PRO A 47 12.07 41.86 -7.61
C PRO A 47 11.93 40.40 -7.16
N LYS A 48 10.70 39.88 -7.19
CA LYS A 48 10.43 38.45 -7.02
C LYS A 48 11.23 37.69 -8.07
N LYS A 49 12.39 37.14 -7.68
CA LYS A 49 13.16 36.21 -8.52
C LYS A 49 12.21 35.11 -8.96
N LYS A 50 11.85 35.08 -10.25
CA LYS A 50 11.20 33.92 -10.86
C LYS A 50 12.06 32.72 -10.51
N ARG A 51 11.56 31.82 -9.66
CA ARG A 51 12.24 30.54 -9.39
C ARG A 51 12.47 29.90 -10.75
N ALA A 52 13.73 29.71 -11.12
CA ALA A 52 14.08 28.95 -12.31
C ALA A 52 13.33 27.61 -12.25
N LYS A 53 12.63 27.25 -13.34
CA LYS A 53 11.99 25.93 -13.42
C LYS A 53 13.10 24.90 -13.20
N LYS A 54 12.98 24.12 -12.12
CA LYS A 54 13.89 22.99 -11.90
C LYS A 54 13.83 22.10 -13.15
N PRO A 55 14.97 21.58 -13.62
CA PRO A 55 14.96 20.65 -14.74
C PRO A 55 14.04 19.46 -14.42
N PRO A 56 13.39 18.87 -15.44
CA PRO A 56 12.55 17.70 -15.24
C PRO A 56 13.37 16.58 -14.59
N VAL A 57 12.75 15.87 -13.64
CA VAL A 57 13.38 14.70 -13.02
C VAL A 57 13.44 13.60 -14.06
N THR A 58 14.65 13.16 -14.41
CA THR A 58 14.86 12.02 -15.28
C THR A 58 14.64 10.72 -14.49
N PRO A 59 13.88 9.75 -15.04
CA PRO A 59 13.82 8.40 -14.47
C PRO A 59 15.21 7.79 -14.33
N LEU A 60 15.41 7.01 -13.27
CA LEU A 60 16.66 6.26 -13.08
C LEU A 60 16.78 5.15 -14.14
N ASP A 61 15.65 4.56 -14.52
CA ASP A 61 15.54 3.70 -15.69
C ASP A 61 14.47 4.25 -16.65
N PRO A 62 14.87 4.84 -17.80
CA PRO A 62 13.95 5.38 -18.78
C PRO A 62 13.28 4.30 -19.65
N SER A 63 13.71 3.04 -19.57
CA SER A 63 13.12 1.92 -20.33
C SER A 63 11.81 1.41 -19.70
N VAL A 64 11.56 1.77 -18.44
CA VAL A 64 10.40 1.34 -17.67
C VAL A 64 9.11 1.84 -18.34
N PRO A 65 8.15 0.93 -18.67
CA PRO A 65 6.91 1.31 -19.32
C PRO A 65 6.05 2.30 -18.51
N THR A 66 5.40 3.21 -19.25
CA THR A 66 4.44 4.24 -18.76
C THR A 66 3.02 4.00 -19.27
N ASN A 67 2.73 2.75 -19.63
CA ASN A 67 1.44 2.26 -20.09
C ASN A 67 0.30 2.59 -19.10
N LYS A 68 -0.93 2.66 -19.61
CA LYS A 68 -2.13 2.97 -18.80
C LYS A 68 -2.90 1.73 -18.36
N GLU A 69 -2.57 0.60 -18.95
CA GLU A 69 -3.14 -0.74 -18.76
C GLU A 69 -2.02 -1.75 -19.01
N VAL A 70 -2.11 -2.97 -18.45
CA VAL A 70 -1.16 -4.05 -18.72
C VAL A 70 -1.07 -4.28 -20.23
N PRO A 71 0.13 -4.49 -20.80
CA PRO A 71 0.29 -4.73 -22.24
C PRO A 71 -0.67 -5.81 -22.77
N GLU A 72 -1.16 -5.63 -24.00
CA GLU A 72 -2.06 -6.61 -24.64
C GLU A 72 -1.33 -7.90 -24.99
N ASP A 73 -0.16 -7.77 -25.63
CA ASP A 73 0.74 -8.88 -25.91
C ASP A 73 1.72 -9.05 -24.74
N LEU A 74 1.29 -9.86 -23.77
CA LEU A 74 2.13 -10.26 -22.65
C LEU A 74 2.52 -11.72 -22.87
N SER A 75 3.75 -11.92 -23.35
CA SER A 75 4.34 -13.27 -23.42
C SER A 75 4.37 -13.89 -22.02
N PRO A 76 4.11 -15.20 -21.87
CA PRO A 76 4.24 -15.87 -20.59
C PRO A 76 5.63 -15.64 -19.98
N PHE A 77 5.66 -15.39 -18.68
CA PHE A 77 6.92 -15.28 -17.96
C PHE A 77 7.59 -16.65 -17.85
N PRO A 78 8.93 -16.73 -17.84
CA PRO A 78 9.62 -17.99 -17.61
C PRO A 78 9.16 -18.63 -16.31
N ARG A 79 8.70 -19.88 -16.37
CA ARG A 79 8.36 -20.66 -15.17
C ARG A 79 9.62 -20.91 -14.33
N PRO A 80 9.49 -21.04 -13.00
CA PRO A 80 10.63 -21.38 -12.17
C PRO A 80 11.16 -22.78 -12.51
N PRO A 81 12.40 -23.13 -12.10
CA PRO A 81 12.92 -24.48 -12.25
C PRO A 81 12.00 -25.55 -11.65
N GLU A 82 12.09 -26.78 -12.14
CA GLU A 82 11.36 -27.91 -11.56
C GLU A 82 11.65 -28.03 -10.05
N GLY A 83 10.61 -28.34 -9.26
CA GLY A 83 10.71 -28.40 -7.80
C GLY A 83 10.68 -27.05 -7.08
N CYS A 84 10.50 -25.94 -7.81
CA CYS A 84 10.28 -24.62 -7.22
C CYS A 84 8.81 -24.20 -7.26
N VAL A 85 8.43 -23.37 -6.29
CA VAL A 85 7.12 -22.74 -6.19
C VAL A 85 7.26 -21.25 -6.47
N ARG A 86 6.37 -20.71 -7.31
CA ARG A 86 6.28 -19.27 -7.56
C ARG A 86 5.20 -18.62 -6.71
N ILE A 87 5.59 -17.61 -5.94
CA ILE A 87 4.69 -16.77 -5.15
C ILE A 87 4.72 -15.36 -5.72
N SER A 88 3.58 -14.85 -6.16
CA SER A 88 3.44 -13.46 -6.59
C SER A 88 2.59 -12.66 -5.61
N ALA A 89 2.95 -11.41 -5.38
CA ALA A 89 2.14 -10.46 -4.63
C ALA A 89 1.88 -9.19 -5.47
N TRP A 90 0.65 -8.67 -5.43
CA TRP A 90 0.30 -7.44 -6.12
C TRP A 90 -0.80 -6.65 -5.40
N ASN A 91 -0.50 -5.42 -4.98
CA ASN A 91 -1.53 -4.43 -4.65
C ASN A 91 -2.24 -3.99 -5.93
N VAL A 92 -3.53 -4.31 -6.06
CA VAL A 92 -4.30 -4.01 -7.28
C VAL A 92 -5.10 -2.72 -7.18
N ALA A 93 -5.02 -2.01 -6.05
CA ALA A 93 -5.73 -0.74 -5.79
C ALA A 93 -7.24 -0.78 -6.08
N GLY A 94 -7.85 -1.95 -6.05
CA GLY A 94 -9.24 -2.24 -6.40
C GLY A 94 -9.34 -3.26 -7.53
N LEU A 95 -9.67 -4.51 -7.19
CA LEU A 95 -9.63 -5.64 -8.13
C LEU A 95 -10.55 -5.44 -9.36
N ARG A 96 -11.76 -4.89 -9.17
CA ARG A 96 -12.69 -4.61 -10.29
C ARG A 96 -12.16 -3.56 -11.27
N ALA A 97 -11.36 -2.62 -10.80
CA ALA A 97 -10.77 -1.58 -11.65
C ALA A 97 -9.53 -2.13 -12.37
N SER A 98 -8.70 -2.89 -11.66
CA SER A 98 -7.51 -3.55 -12.19
C SER A 98 -7.86 -4.57 -13.28
N GLU A 99 -8.95 -5.33 -13.12
CA GLU A 99 -9.42 -6.29 -14.14
C GLU A 99 -9.68 -5.64 -15.49
N LYS A 100 -10.34 -4.48 -15.52
CA LYS A 100 -10.61 -3.75 -16.76
C LYS A 100 -9.34 -3.31 -17.48
N LYS A 101 -8.21 -3.32 -16.79
CA LYS A 101 -6.91 -2.85 -17.26
C LYS A 101 -5.89 -3.98 -17.42
N GLY A 102 -6.34 -5.24 -17.40
CA GLY A 102 -5.50 -6.39 -17.73
C GLY A 102 -4.94 -7.17 -16.55
N PHE A 103 -5.55 -7.11 -15.37
CA PHE A 103 -5.22 -8.02 -14.26
C PHE A 103 -5.21 -9.49 -14.71
N SER A 104 -6.28 -9.97 -15.35
CA SER A 104 -6.35 -11.35 -15.86
C SER A 104 -5.26 -11.68 -16.88
N ARG A 105 -4.79 -10.71 -17.68
CA ARG A 105 -3.65 -10.93 -18.60
C ARG A 105 -2.36 -11.22 -17.83
N TYR A 106 -2.09 -10.44 -16.78
CA TYR A 106 -0.96 -10.69 -15.89
C TYR A 106 -1.07 -12.07 -15.21
N VAL A 107 -2.22 -12.40 -14.63
CA VAL A 107 -2.43 -13.69 -13.94
C VAL A 107 -2.13 -14.86 -14.87
N ASN A 108 -2.58 -14.78 -16.13
CA ASN A 108 -2.33 -15.81 -17.13
C ASN A 108 -0.87 -15.90 -17.55
N ALA A 109 -0.18 -14.77 -17.69
CA ALA A 109 1.21 -14.74 -18.12
C ALA A 109 2.19 -15.16 -17.00
N GLU A 110 1.93 -14.76 -15.76
CA GLU A 110 2.80 -15.11 -14.63
C GLU A 110 2.56 -16.56 -14.17
N ASP A 111 1.30 -17.00 -14.21
CA ASP A 111 0.90 -18.35 -13.82
C ASP A 111 1.44 -18.77 -12.43
N ALA A 112 1.48 -17.84 -11.47
CA ALA A 112 2.03 -18.09 -10.14
C ALA A 112 1.29 -19.25 -9.44
N ASP A 113 2.00 -20.02 -8.63
CA ASP A 113 1.42 -21.13 -7.87
C ASP A 113 0.62 -20.62 -6.66
N ILE A 114 1.10 -19.51 -6.08
CA ILE A 114 0.36 -18.72 -5.11
C ILE A 114 0.36 -17.26 -5.56
N LEU A 115 -0.82 -16.64 -5.55
CA LEU A 115 -1.02 -15.24 -5.88
C LEU A 115 -1.67 -14.52 -4.68
N VAL A 116 -0.96 -13.55 -4.12
CA VAL A 116 -1.43 -12.64 -3.07
C VAL A 116 -1.88 -11.34 -3.72
N VAL A 117 -3.13 -10.96 -3.48
CA VAL A 117 -3.74 -9.73 -4.00
C VAL A 117 -4.17 -8.85 -2.84
N THR A 118 -3.67 -7.62 -2.81
CA THR A 118 -3.99 -6.62 -1.77
C THR A 118 -4.77 -5.45 -2.35
N GLU A 119 -5.50 -4.73 -1.48
CA GLU A 119 -6.52 -3.75 -1.86
C GLU A 119 -7.55 -4.29 -2.85
N THR A 120 -8.10 -5.48 -2.59
CA THR A 120 -9.18 -6.03 -3.43
C THR A 120 -10.38 -5.09 -3.48
N LYS A 121 -10.66 -4.37 -2.39
CA LYS A 121 -11.80 -3.47 -2.14
C LYS A 121 -13.17 -4.15 -2.28
N VAL A 122 -13.17 -5.47 -2.27
CA VAL A 122 -14.36 -6.34 -2.37
C VAL A 122 -14.19 -7.54 -1.44
N PRO A 123 -15.28 -8.04 -0.83
CA PRO A 123 -15.20 -9.24 0.00
C PRO A 123 -14.94 -10.49 -0.85
N GLU A 124 -15.43 -10.52 -2.09
CA GLU A 124 -15.22 -11.61 -3.05
C GLU A 124 -15.46 -11.09 -4.48
N LEU A 125 -14.82 -11.73 -5.46
CA LEU A 125 -15.07 -11.55 -6.88
C LEU A 125 -14.71 -12.82 -7.66
N SER A 126 -15.65 -13.31 -8.46
CA SER A 126 -15.38 -14.36 -9.46
C SER A 126 -14.78 -13.75 -10.72
N LEU A 127 -13.68 -14.32 -11.19
CA LEU A 127 -13.00 -13.99 -12.45
C LEU A 127 -12.51 -15.29 -13.07
N PRO A 128 -12.75 -15.57 -14.37
CA PRO A 128 -12.30 -16.81 -15.00
C PRO A 128 -10.79 -17.07 -14.84
N ALA A 129 -9.95 -16.04 -14.99
CA ALA A 129 -8.50 -16.18 -14.83
C ALA A 129 -8.07 -16.62 -13.42
N LEU A 130 -8.90 -16.41 -12.40
CA LEU A 130 -8.69 -16.88 -11.04
C LEU A 130 -9.38 -18.23 -10.82
N ASP A 131 -10.63 -18.34 -11.20
CA ASP A 131 -11.50 -19.48 -10.91
C ASP A 131 -11.06 -20.75 -11.65
N ASP A 132 -10.57 -20.61 -12.87
CA ASP A 132 -10.13 -21.74 -13.71
C ASP A 132 -8.70 -22.22 -13.34
N ARG A 133 -7.93 -21.39 -12.62
CA ARG A 133 -6.50 -21.62 -12.35
C ARG A 133 -6.20 -21.99 -10.90
N TYR A 134 -6.99 -21.47 -9.95
CA TYR A 134 -6.75 -21.63 -8.53
C TYR A 134 -7.92 -22.36 -7.87
N GLU A 135 -7.71 -23.62 -7.52
CA GLU A 135 -8.69 -24.42 -6.79
C GLU A 135 -8.97 -23.81 -5.40
N TYR A 136 -7.91 -23.34 -4.72
CA TYR A 136 -7.99 -22.81 -3.37
C TYR A 136 -7.95 -21.28 -3.36
N ARG A 137 -9.04 -20.67 -2.90
CA ARG A 137 -9.24 -19.22 -2.99
C ARG A 137 -9.72 -18.70 -1.64
N TYR A 138 -8.95 -17.78 -1.06
CA TYR A 138 -9.20 -17.29 0.30
C TYR A 138 -9.26 -15.77 0.30
N TRP A 139 -10.35 -15.23 0.82
CA TRP A 139 -10.56 -13.79 0.98
C TRP A 139 -10.50 -13.41 2.45
N GLY A 140 -10.02 -12.20 2.73
CA GLY A 140 -9.93 -11.67 4.08
C GLY A 140 -11.32 -11.42 4.68
N ASP A 141 -11.42 -11.55 5.99
CA ASP A 141 -12.66 -11.25 6.71
C ASP A 141 -12.80 -9.75 7.00
N HIS A 142 -14.01 -9.31 7.37
CA HIS A 142 -14.27 -7.93 7.81
C HIS A 142 -13.92 -6.84 6.79
N VAL A 143 -13.86 -7.18 5.50
CA VAL A 143 -13.59 -6.24 4.40
C VAL A 143 -14.78 -5.30 4.22
N LYS A 144 -14.58 -4.01 4.54
CA LYS A 144 -15.54 -2.95 4.21
C LYS A 144 -15.51 -2.72 2.70
N LYS A 145 -16.66 -2.82 2.02
CA LYS A 145 -16.75 -2.62 0.57
C LYS A 145 -16.14 -1.27 0.17
N GLY A 146 -15.22 -1.29 -0.81
CA GLY A 146 -14.49 -0.09 -1.25
C GLY A 146 -13.25 0.24 -0.43
N HIS A 147 -12.89 -0.55 0.59
CA HIS A 147 -11.76 -0.30 1.48
C HIS A 147 -10.95 -1.58 1.72
N ALA A 148 -9.62 -1.46 1.75
CA ALA A 148 -8.69 -2.55 2.04
C ALA A 148 -9.01 -3.85 1.28
N GLY A 149 -8.87 -5.01 1.95
CA GLY A 149 -9.14 -6.33 1.41
C GLY A 149 -7.89 -7.01 0.87
N THR A 150 -7.75 -8.27 1.25
CA THR A 150 -6.67 -9.17 0.84
C THR A 150 -7.31 -10.45 0.33
N ALA A 151 -6.71 -11.06 -0.69
CA ALA A 151 -7.05 -12.39 -1.15
C ALA A 151 -5.78 -13.17 -1.46
N ILE A 152 -5.80 -14.48 -1.20
CA ILE A 152 -4.75 -15.40 -1.62
C ILE A 152 -5.38 -16.50 -2.46
N PHE A 153 -4.86 -16.69 -3.67
CA PHE A 153 -5.25 -17.72 -4.61
C PHE A 153 -4.09 -18.73 -4.69
N SER A 154 -4.38 -20.01 -4.53
CA SER A 154 -3.37 -21.06 -4.46
C SER A 154 -3.76 -22.27 -5.30
N LYS A 155 -2.79 -22.80 -6.04
CA LYS A 155 -2.89 -24.10 -6.71
C LYS A 155 -2.61 -25.25 -5.73
N ILE A 156 -1.93 -24.95 -4.63
CA ILE A 156 -1.50 -25.91 -3.62
C ILE A 156 -2.46 -25.82 -2.44
N LYS A 157 -2.95 -26.97 -1.95
CA LYS A 157 -3.87 -27.01 -0.81
C LYS A 157 -3.13 -26.66 0.49
N PRO A 158 -3.52 -25.60 1.22
CA PRO A 158 -2.99 -25.37 2.56
C PRO A 158 -3.59 -26.37 3.57
N LEU A 159 -2.82 -26.68 4.60
CA LEU A 159 -3.26 -27.45 5.77
C LEU A 159 -4.26 -26.65 6.61
N ASN A 160 -4.03 -25.35 6.76
CA ASN A 160 -4.86 -24.45 7.54
C ASN A 160 -4.84 -23.03 6.95
N VAL A 161 -5.89 -22.27 7.24
CA VAL A 161 -6.05 -20.87 6.79
C VAL A 161 -6.46 -20.00 7.98
N THR A 162 -5.64 -19.00 8.27
CA THR A 162 -5.93 -17.99 9.31
C THR A 162 -6.21 -16.64 8.66
N ARG A 163 -7.23 -15.93 9.13
CA ARG A 163 -7.58 -14.58 8.68
C ARG A 163 -7.44 -13.62 9.85
N GLY A 164 -6.64 -12.57 9.66
CA GLY A 164 -6.33 -11.63 10.73
C GLY A 164 -5.49 -12.22 11.87
N PHE A 165 -5.35 -11.46 12.94
CA PHE A 165 -4.57 -11.87 14.11
C PHE A 165 -5.25 -12.98 14.90
N GLN A 166 -4.44 -13.79 15.59
CA GLN A 166 -4.95 -14.54 16.72
C GLN A 166 -5.32 -13.54 17.84
N ALA A 167 -6.48 -13.75 18.48
CA ALA A 167 -6.96 -12.83 19.49
C ALA A 167 -6.03 -12.83 20.71
N SER A 168 -5.66 -11.64 21.17
CA SER A 168 -4.86 -11.36 22.36
C SER A 168 -5.51 -10.25 23.20
N GLU A 169 -4.87 -9.82 24.28
CA GLU A 169 -5.32 -8.67 25.06
C GLU A 169 -5.22 -7.34 24.27
N GLU A 170 -4.31 -7.25 23.29
CA GLU A 170 -4.07 -6.04 22.50
C GLU A 170 -4.89 -5.99 21.21
N VAL A 171 -5.14 -7.14 20.56
CA VAL A 171 -5.80 -7.22 19.25
C VAL A 171 -6.77 -8.41 19.13
N THR A 172 -7.73 -8.26 18.23
CA THR A 172 -8.68 -9.27 17.78
C THR A 172 -8.49 -9.54 16.29
N ALA A 173 -9.05 -10.64 15.78
CA ALA A 173 -9.04 -10.91 14.34
C ALA A 173 -9.68 -9.76 13.52
N ALA A 174 -10.70 -9.10 14.07
CA ALA A 174 -11.40 -7.98 13.44
C ALA A 174 -10.52 -6.72 13.31
N ASP A 175 -9.51 -6.55 14.17
CA ASP A 175 -8.54 -5.45 14.07
C ASP A 175 -7.69 -5.54 12.79
N SER A 176 -7.73 -6.69 12.10
CA SER A 176 -7.14 -6.83 10.77
C SER A 176 -7.90 -6.19 9.64
N GLU A 177 -9.19 -5.93 9.77
CA GLU A 177 -9.98 -5.31 8.69
C GLU A 177 -9.74 -5.94 7.29
N GLY A 178 -9.49 -7.25 7.24
CA GLY A 178 -9.23 -8.00 6.01
C GLY A 178 -7.87 -7.73 5.37
N ARG A 179 -6.89 -7.28 6.16
CA ARG A 179 -5.53 -6.93 5.74
C ARG A 179 -4.52 -8.07 5.82
N MET A 180 -4.92 -9.26 6.27
CA MET A 180 -4.00 -10.36 6.47
C MET A 180 -4.67 -11.71 6.28
N ILE A 181 -3.99 -12.59 5.54
CA ILE A 181 -4.32 -14.01 5.42
C ILE A 181 -3.02 -14.81 5.55
N THR A 182 -3.06 -15.88 6.32
CA THR A 182 -1.96 -16.83 6.47
C THR A 182 -2.41 -18.20 5.97
N LEU A 183 -1.68 -18.75 5.02
CA LEU A 183 -1.80 -20.14 4.58
C LEU A 183 -0.70 -20.96 5.26
N GLU A 184 -1.10 -22.03 5.95
CA GLU A 184 -0.16 -23.00 6.49
C GLU A 184 0.03 -24.14 5.51
N PHE A 185 1.27 -24.47 5.19
CA PHE A 185 1.66 -25.65 4.43
C PHE A 185 2.47 -26.60 5.33
N GLU A 186 2.97 -27.69 4.75
CA GLU A 186 3.66 -28.72 5.52
C GLU A 186 4.97 -28.17 6.12
N ASN A 187 5.73 -27.41 5.33
CA ASN A 187 7.08 -26.99 5.69
C ASN A 187 7.20 -25.49 6.04
N SER A 188 6.19 -24.68 5.73
CA SER A 188 6.24 -23.23 5.83
C SER A 188 4.86 -22.58 5.96
N TYR A 189 4.85 -21.30 6.29
CA TYR A 189 3.69 -20.43 6.20
C TYR A 189 3.85 -19.43 5.04
N VAL A 190 2.76 -19.14 4.34
CA VAL A 190 2.68 -17.99 3.42
C VAL A 190 1.72 -16.96 4.00
N VAL A 191 2.24 -15.78 4.33
CA VAL A 191 1.50 -14.67 4.96
C VAL A 191 1.36 -13.54 3.95
N GLY A 192 0.14 -13.24 3.52
CA GLY A 192 -0.17 -12.12 2.63
C GLY A 192 -0.72 -10.93 3.42
N THR A 193 -0.12 -9.74 3.30
CA THR A 193 -0.54 -8.55 4.07
C THR A 193 -0.75 -7.28 3.25
N TYR A 194 -1.75 -6.49 3.67
CA TYR A 194 -1.94 -5.08 3.31
C TYR A 194 -1.84 -4.20 4.57
N VAL A 195 -0.62 -3.86 4.96
CA VAL A 195 -0.35 -3.11 6.21
C VAL A 195 -1.08 -1.75 6.17
N PRO A 196 -1.70 -1.30 7.28
CA PRO A 196 -2.32 0.01 7.35
C PRO A 196 -1.38 1.14 6.92
N ASN A 197 -1.90 2.09 6.15
CA ASN A 197 -1.19 3.34 5.84
C ASN A 197 -1.40 4.34 6.99
N ALA A 198 -0.35 5.08 7.39
CA ALA A 198 -0.45 6.09 8.46
C ALA A 198 -1.26 7.35 8.07
N GLY A 199 -1.65 7.47 6.81
CA GLY A 199 -2.58 8.47 6.30
C GLY A 199 -1.98 9.87 6.15
N ASN A 200 -2.73 10.75 5.49
CA ASN A 200 -2.35 12.16 5.34
C ASN A 200 -2.23 12.81 6.72
N GLY A 201 -1.12 13.50 6.95
CA GLY A 201 -0.82 14.13 8.24
C GLY A 201 -0.56 13.12 9.37
N LEU A 202 -0.25 11.86 9.05
CA LEU A 202 0.08 10.79 10.01
C LEU A 202 -1.06 10.48 10.99
N LYS A 203 -2.30 10.76 10.58
CA LYS A 203 -3.51 10.64 11.41
C LYS A 203 -3.81 9.23 11.90
N THR A 204 -3.31 8.20 11.21
CA THR A 204 -3.50 6.78 11.55
C THR A 204 -2.18 6.10 11.90
N LEU A 205 -1.15 6.87 12.25
CA LEU A 205 0.13 6.33 12.70
C LEU A 205 -0.01 5.48 13.98
N PRO A 206 -0.77 5.90 15.02
CA PRO A 206 -0.94 5.08 16.23
C PRO A 206 -1.53 3.70 15.96
N GLU A 207 -2.51 3.62 15.05
CA GLU A 207 -3.13 2.36 14.62
C GLU A 207 -2.14 1.48 13.86
N LYS A 208 -1.27 2.08 13.04
CA LYS A 208 -0.20 1.35 12.35
C LYS A 208 0.87 0.85 13.32
N GLU A 209 1.24 1.62 14.34
CA GLU A 209 2.19 1.16 15.38
C GLU A 209 1.60 -0.02 16.17
N LYS A 210 0.32 0.06 16.53
CA LYS A 210 -0.42 -1.06 17.15
C LYS A 210 -0.40 -2.29 16.25
N TRP A 211 -0.72 -2.11 14.96
CA TRP A 211 -0.65 -3.17 13.96
C TRP A 211 0.73 -3.81 13.90
N ASN A 212 1.78 -2.99 13.82
CA ASN A 212 3.14 -3.47 13.65
C ASN A 212 3.62 -4.31 14.84
N ARG A 213 3.33 -3.89 16.08
CA ARG A 213 3.67 -4.67 17.29
C ARG A 213 2.92 -6.00 17.34
N ALA A 214 1.61 -5.99 17.08
CA ALA A 214 0.81 -7.21 17.05
C ALA A 214 1.28 -8.18 15.96
N PHE A 215 1.65 -7.64 14.80
CA PHE A 215 2.14 -8.44 13.67
C PHE A 215 3.54 -9.00 13.90
N GLU A 216 4.42 -8.26 14.58
CA GLU A 216 5.72 -8.78 15.01
C GLU A 216 5.55 -10.03 15.88
N VAL A 217 4.76 -9.93 16.96
CA VAL A 217 4.47 -11.07 17.85
C VAL A 217 3.94 -12.27 17.05
N TYR A 218 2.97 -12.02 16.17
CA TYR A 218 2.39 -13.05 15.33
C TYR A 218 3.42 -13.74 14.41
N LEU A 219 4.29 -12.98 13.76
CA LEU A 219 5.37 -13.53 12.93
C LEU A 219 6.33 -14.39 13.74
N ARG A 220 6.68 -13.98 14.97
CA ARG A 220 7.55 -14.77 15.86
C ARG A 220 6.92 -16.10 16.25
N GLU A 221 5.63 -16.11 16.56
CA GLU A 221 4.89 -17.33 16.91
C GLU A 221 4.80 -18.32 15.75
N LEU A 222 4.63 -17.81 14.52
CA LEU A 222 4.66 -18.64 13.31
C LEU A 222 6.07 -19.18 13.07
N ASP A 223 7.08 -18.30 13.07
CA ASP A 223 8.46 -18.67 12.75
C ASP A 223 9.07 -19.62 13.80
N ALA A 224 8.58 -19.62 15.04
CA ALA A 224 8.96 -20.62 16.03
C ALA A 224 8.51 -22.05 15.66
N LYS A 225 7.49 -22.19 14.80
CA LYS A 225 6.91 -23.49 14.40
C LYS A 225 7.41 -23.95 13.03
N LYS A 226 7.32 -23.09 12.03
CA LYS A 226 7.75 -23.33 10.65
C LYS A 226 8.24 -22.02 10.03
N PRO A 227 9.18 -22.06 9.07
CA PRO A 227 9.60 -20.84 8.39
C PRO A 227 8.44 -20.11 7.70
N VAL A 228 8.57 -18.80 7.61
CA VAL A 228 7.57 -17.87 7.10
C VAL A 228 8.04 -17.27 5.78
N ILE A 229 7.13 -17.19 4.83
CA ILE A 229 7.21 -16.38 3.62
C ILE A 229 6.15 -15.30 3.75
N TRP A 230 6.54 -14.06 3.94
CA TRP A 230 5.68 -12.91 4.15
C TRP A 230 5.73 -11.97 2.94
N CYS A 231 4.58 -11.66 2.35
CA CYS A 231 4.53 -10.82 1.16
C CYS A 231 3.32 -9.88 1.11
N GLY A 232 3.43 -8.85 0.28
CA GLY A 232 2.37 -7.87 0.04
C GLY A 232 2.84 -6.43 0.20
N ASP A 233 1.89 -5.52 0.36
CA ASP A 233 2.14 -4.08 0.55
C ASP A 233 2.29 -3.78 2.04
N LEU A 234 3.52 -3.43 2.42
CA LEU A 234 3.91 -3.18 3.81
C LEU A 234 3.83 -1.69 4.18
N ASN A 235 3.50 -0.84 3.20
CA ASN A 235 3.35 0.60 3.38
C ASN A 235 4.56 1.26 4.07
N VAL A 236 5.79 0.81 3.83
CA VAL A 236 7.00 1.38 4.45
C VAL A 236 8.18 1.38 3.47
N VAL A 237 9.06 2.38 3.59
CA VAL A 237 10.36 2.46 2.93
C VAL A 237 11.47 2.58 3.99
N PRO A 238 12.26 1.52 4.26
CA PRO A 238 13.21 1.51 5.36
C PRO A 238 14.45 2.36 5.10
N THR A 239 14.83 2.56 3.83
CA THR A 239 16.08 3.24 3.49
C THR A 239 15.91 4.28 2.37
N PRO A 240 16.84 5.25 2.26
CA PRO A 240 16.80 6.26 1.19
C PRO A 240 16.78 5.71 -0.24
N ILE A 241 17.35 4.52 -0.46
CA ILE A 241 17.39 3.88 -1.79
C ILE A 241 16.04 3.27 -2.19
N ASP A 242 15.12 3.10 -1.24
CA ASP A 242 13.77 2.56 -1.48
C ASP A 242 12.76 3.61 -1.96
N ILE A 243 13.15 4.89 -2.04
CA ILE A 243 12.24 5.98 -2.41
C ILE A 243 12.94 7.11 -3.14
N ARG A 244 12.30 7.62 -4.20
CA ARG A 244 12.71 8.88 -4.82
C ARG A 244 12.30 10.07 -3.95
N ASN A 245 13.27 10.96 -3.68
CA ASN A 245 13.10 12.16 -2.84
C ASN A 245 12.96 11.88 -1.32
N TRP A 246 13.77 10.97 -0.77
CA TRP A 246 13.84 10.70 0.68
C TRP A 246 13.75 11.94 1.57
N LYS A 247 14.62 12.94 1.35
CA LYS A 247 14.73 14.16 2.21
C LYS A 247 13.42 14.96 2.35
N THR A 248 12.53 14.90 1.35
CA THR A 248 11.25 15.63 1.41
C THR A 248 10.13 14.81 2.03
N ASN A 249 10.27 13.48 2.11
CA ASN A 249 9.25 12.57 2.62
C ASN A 249 9.56 12.06 4.04
N TYR A 250 10.84 11.93 4.38
CA TYR A 250 11.31 11.43 5.68
C TYR A 250 10.73 12.24 6.84
N ASN A 251 10.08 11.53 7.77
CA ASN A 251 9.33 12.07 8.92
C ASN A 251 8.24 13.09 8.58
N LYS A 252 7.74 13.07 7.34
CA LYS A 252 6.71 14.01 6.85
C LYS A 252 5.57 13.33 6.12
N SER A 253 5.79 12.11 5.62
CA SER A 253 4.84 11.38 4.80
C SER A 253 4.68 9.96 5.32
N ALA A 254 3.45 9.45 5.27
CA ALA A 254 3.16 8.06 5.61
C ALA A 254 4.02 7.12 4.75
N GLY A 255 4.53 6.07 5.39
CA GLY A 255 5.46 5.10 4.85
C GLY A 255 6.93 5.47 4.98
N CYS A 256 7.27 6.67 5.45
CA CYS A 256 8.66 7.15 5.55
C CYS A 256 8.95 7.85 6.89
N THR A 257 8.28 7.43 7.97
CA THR A 257 8.55 7.95 9.34
C THR A 257 9.44 7.00 10.13
N ASP A 258 10.14 7.51 11.14
CA ASP A 258 10.96 6.69 12.04
C ASP A 258 10.14 5.56 12.70
N ALA A 259 8.94 5.87 13.20
CA ALA A 259 8.06 4.86 13.80
C ALA A 259 7.71 3.71 12.82
N GLU A 260 7.49 4.03 11.54
CA GLU A 260 7.22 3.01 10.53
C GLU A 260 8.47 2.19 10.18
N ILE A 261 9.61 2.87 10.02
CA ILE A 261 10.89 2.26 9.70
C ILE A 261 11.35 1.35 10.83
N ASP A 262 11.27 1.81 12.08
CA ASP A 262 11.68 1.07 13.26
C ASP A 262 10.74 -0.10 13.55
N GLY A 263 9.43 0.08 13.34
CA GLY A 263 8.47 -1.04 13.41
C GLY A 263 8.76 -2.14 12.39
N PHE A 264 9.14 -1.78 11.16
CA PHE A 264 9.55 -2.77 10.16
C PHE A 264 10.87 -3.44 10.52
N LYS A 265 11.85 -2.70 11.03
CA LYS A 265 13.10 -3.28 11.52
C LYS A 265 12.86 -4.26 12.66
N ALA A 266 12.03 -3.93 13.65
CA ALA A 266 11.70 -4.84 14.75
C ALA A 266 11.05 -6.15 14.25
N GLN A 267 10.24 -6.09 13.18
CA GLN A 267 9.67 -7.28 12.53
C GLN A 267 10.74 -8.14 11.85
N LEU A 268 11.77 -7.54 11.25
CA LEU A 268 12.86 -8.29 10.61
C LEU A 268 13.90 -8.81 11.61
N ASP A 269 14.28 -7.97 12.57
CA ASP A 269 15.38 -8.16 13.49
C ASP A 269 14.85 -8.36 14.92
N PRO A 270 14.77 -9.60 15.42
CA PRO A 270 14.33 -9.85 16.78
C PRO A 270 15.34 -9.32 17.80
N GLU A 271 14.87 -9.04 19.02
CA GLU A 271 15.73 -8.63 20.13
C GLU A 271 16.82 -9.68 20.41
N GLU A 272 18.02 -9.21 20.69
CA GLU A 272 19.16 -10.06 21.02
C GLU A 272 18.84 -10.92 22.26
N GLY A 273 19.06 -12.24 22.15
CA GLY A 273 18.76 -13.19 23.22
C GLY A 273 17.29 -13.64 23.32
N SER A 274 16.38 -13.15 22.47
CA SER A 274 14.97 -13.61 22.44
C SER A 274 14.79 -15.06 21.97
N GLY A 275 15.80 -15.63 21.30
CA GLY A 275 15.74 -16.98 20.71
C GLY A 275 15.01 -17.04 19.36
N HIS A 276 14.46 -15.93 18.88
CA HIS A 276 13.87 -15.84 17.55
C HIS A 276 14.91 -15.59 16.45
N GLN A 277 14.62 -16.03 15.23
CA GLN A 277 15.47 -15.84 14.05
C GLN A 277 15.06 -14.60 13.27
N ARG A 278 16.00 -14.09 12.46
CA ARG A 278 15.76 -12.96 11.58
C ARG A 278 14.85 -13.33 10.41
N LEU A 279 14.17 -12.33 9.89
CA LEU A 279 13.55 -12.35 8.58
C LEU A 279 14.35 -11.46 7.62
N VAL A 280 14.33 -11.80 6.34
CA VAL A 280 15.16 -11.17 5.30
C VAL A 280 14.27 -10.59 4.21
N ASP A 281 14.42 -9.29 3.95
CA ASP A 281 13.93 -8.65 2.72
C ASP A 281 14.75 -9.15 1.52
N VAL A 282 14.18 -10.10 0.79
CA VAL A 282 14.89 -10.85 -0.25
C VAL A 282 15.36 -9.96 -1.39
N TRP A 283 14.55 -8.96 -1.78
CA TRP A 283 14.92 -8.05 -2.86
C TRP A 283 16.19 -7.29 -2.50
N ARG A 284 16.25 -6.74 -1.28
CA ARG A 284 17.40 -5.95 -0.83
C ARG A 284 18.62 -6.82 -0.57
N GLU A 285 18.44 -8.04 -0.08
CA GLU A 285 19.54 -9.01 0.08
C GLU A 285 20.22 -9.34 -1.25
N LYS A 286 19.45 -9.55 -2.32
CA LYS A 286 20.00 -9.82 -3.67
C LYS A 286 20.49 -8.56 -4.37
N HIS A 287 19.95 -7.39 -4.02
CA HIS A 287 20.22 -6.11 -4.68
C HIS A 287 20.52 -5.00 -3.67
N PRO A 288 21.64 -5.09 -2.92
CA PRO A 288 21.92 -4.21 -1.79
C PRO A 288 21.99 -2.74 -2.19
N ASP A 289 22.56 -2.46 -3.37
CA ASP A 289 22.89 -1.09 -3.80
C ASP A 289 22.00 -0.57 -4.94
N LEU A 290 21.04 -1.36 -5.45
CA LEU A 290 20.20 -0.93 -6.58
C LEU A 290 19.14 0.10 -6.14
N GLU A 291 19.23 1.29 -6.73
CA GLU A 291 18.26 2.40 -6.62
C GLU A 291 17.36 2.45 -7.86
N GLY A 292 16.11 2.92 -7.73
CA GLY A 292 15.22 3.19 -8.86
C GLY A 292 14.24 2.06 -9.19
N HIS A 293 14.39 0.92 -8.54
CA HIS A 293 13.49 -0.22 -8.64
C HIS A 293 12.41 -0.10 -7.56
N TYR A 294 11.31 0.54 -7.93
CA TYR A 294 10.19 0.83 -7.02
C TYR A 294 8.96 0.01 -7.41
N THR A 295 8.10 -0.23 -6.43
CA THR A 295 6.87 -1.02 -6.63
C THR A 295 5.64 -0.13 -6.72
N TYR A 296 5.68 1.11 -6.22
CA TYR A 296 4.59 2.07 -6.20
C TYR A 296 4.94 3.40 -6.89
N TYR A 297 4.00 3.94 -7.67
CA TYR A 297 4.11 5.27 -8.27
C TYR A 297 2.77 6.00 -8.23
N SER A 298 2.69 7.15 -7.55
CA SER A 298 1.43 7.90 -7.55
C SER A 298 0.98 8.28 -8.98
N TYR A 299 -0.29 8.04 -9.30
CA TYR A 299 -0.87 8.57 -10.54
C TYR A 299 -0.87 10.10 -10.57
N LYS A 300 -0.86 10.75 -9.40
CA LYS A 300 -0.74 12.21 -9.32
C LYS A 300 0.62 12.64 -9.83
N PHE A 301 0.66 13.80 -10.46
CA PHE A 301 1.90 14.42 -10.95
C PHE A 301 2.72 13.59 -11.93
N GLN A 302 2.15 12.53 -12.53
CA GLN A 302 2.83 11.65 -13.47
C GLN A 302 4.13 11.07 -12.87
N CYS A 303 4.06 10.57 -11.63
CA CYS A 303 5.25 10.12 -10.92
C CYS A 303 5.98 8.98 -11.64
N ARG A 304 5.25 8.07 -12.30
CA ARG A 304 5.85 6.99 -13.09
C ARG A 304 6.73 7.53 -14.22
N GLU A 305 6.22 8.45 -15.04
CA GLU A 305 6.98 9.10 -16.13
C GLU A 305 8.21 9.87 -15.63
N LYS A 306 8.20 10.31 -14.37
CA LYS A 306 9.30 11.06 -13.72
C LYS A 306 10.24 10.18 -12.90
N GLY A 307 9.99 8.87 -12.83
CA GLY A 307 10.73 7.94 -11.95
C GLY A 307 10.62 8.28 -10.47
N ILE A 308 9.52 8.86 -10.01
CA ILE A 308 9.26 9.20 -8.61
C ILE A 308 8.48 8.07 -7.95
N GLY A 309 9.17 7.02 -7.50
CA GLY A 309 8.53 5.85 -6.90
C GLY A 309 8.96 5.55 -5.47
N TRP A 310 8.30 4.55 -4.90
CA TRP A 310 8.52 3.99 -3.56
C TRP A 310 8.51 2.46 -3.66
N ARG A 311 9.40 1.76 -2.95
CA ARG A 311 9.33 0.32 -2.81
C ARG A 311 8.54 -0.02 -1.55
N LEU A 312 7.26 -0.30 -1.73
CA LEU A 312 6.30 -0.58 -0.64
C LEU A 312 5.91 -2.04 -0.55
N ASP A 313 6.20 -2.82 -1.58
CA ASP A 313 5.82 -4.22 -1.69
C ASP A 313 7.05 -5.10 -1.50
N TYR A 314 6.93 -6.16 -0.69
CA TYR A 314 8.07 -6.96 -0.24
C TYR A 314 7.81 -8.47 -0.36
N GLN A 315 8.90 -9.20 -0.59
CA GLN A 315 9.01 -10.64 -0.36
C GLN A 315 10.00 -10.82 0.78
N VAL A 316 9.49 -11.08 1.98
CA VAL A 316 10.26 -11.31 3.20
C VAL A 316 10.23 -12.80 3.52
N VAL A 317 11.36 -13.39 3.87
CA VAL A 317 11.42 -14.81 4.26
C VAL A 317 12.14 -14.99 5.57
N SER A 318 11.84 -16.04 6.33
CA SER A 318 12.73 -16.48 7.40
C SER A 318 14.13 -16.70 6.85
N GLU A 319 15.15 -16.24 7.59
CA GLU A 319 16.54 -16.31 7.13
C GLU A 319 16.96 -17.74 6.74
N ARG A 320 16.44 -18.75 7.45
CA ARG A 320 16.66 -20.17 7.13
C ARG A 320 16.07 -20.66 5.79
N LEU A 321 15.21 -19.88 5.13
CA LEU A 321 14.73 -20.12 3.76
C LEU A 321 15.54 -19.41 2.69
N LEU A 322 16.41 -18.45 3.05
CA LEU A 322 17.16 -17.66 2.07
C LEU A 322 17.98 -18.54 1.08
N PRO A 323 18.63 -19.64 1.50
CA PRO A 323 19.34 -20.53 0.57
C PRO A 323 18.45 -21.18 -0.50
N ASN A 324 17.14 -21.32 -0.23
CA ASN A 324 16.17 -21.91 -1.13
C ASN A 324 15.63 -20.89 -2.15
N VAL A 325 15.87 -19.59 -1.96
CA VAL A 325 15.37 -18.55 -2.86
C VAL A 325 16.16 -18.54 -4.18
N LYS A 326 15.46 -18.84 -5.27
CA LYS A 326 16.02 -18.85 -6.63
C LYS A 326 15.91 -17.50 -7.33
N ALA A 327 14.79 -16.80 -7.17
CA ALA A 327 14.59 -15.48 -7.76
C ALA A 327 13.71 -14.59 -6.88
N CYS A 328 13.92 -13.28 -6.96
CA CYS A 328 13.03 -12.27 -6.39
C CYS A 328 13.00 -11.07 -7.33
N GLU A 329 11.86 -10.84 -7.98
CA GLU A 329 11.75 -9.91 -9.11
C GLU A 329 10.64 -8.88 -8.91
N ILE A 330 10.85 -7.69 -9.47
CA ILE A 330 9.82 -6.65 -9.59
C ILE A 330 9.38 -6.61 -11.06
N ARG A 331 8.10 -6.88 -11.33
CA ARG A 331 7.49 -6.89 -12.67
C ARG A 331 7.16 -5.47 -13.13
N ALA A 332 8.19 -4.64 -13.28
CA ALA A 332 8.03 -3.21 -13.58
C ALA A 332 7.18 -2.97 -14.84
N GLU A 333 7.25 -3.83 -15.85
CA GLU A 333 6.48 -3.80 -17.09
C GLU A 333 4.96 -3.95 -16.90
N ILE A 334 4.50 -4.50 -15.77
CA ILE A 334 3.08 -4.71 -15.44
C ILE A 334 2.50 -3.48 -14.74
N TRP A 335 2.63 -2.32 -15.40
CA TRP A 335 2.11 -1.05 -14.91
C TRP A 335 0.68 -0.75 -15.41
N GLY A 336 -0.01 0.21 -14.80
CA GLY A 336 -1.24 0.83 -15.33
C GLY A 336 -2.54 0.19 -14.85
N ALA A 337 -2.54 -1.12 -14.57
CA ALA A 337 -3.66 -1.78 -13.90
C ALA A 337 -3.81 -1.38 -12.42
N SER A 338 -2.69 -1.04 -11.77
CA SER A 338 -2.62 -0.53 -10.41
C SER A 338 -1.56 0.57 -10.33
N ASP A 339 -1.60 1.41 -9.29
CA ASP A 339 -0.49 2.28 -8.94
C ASP A 339 0.68 1.53 -8.27
N HIS A 340 0.55 0.21 -8.13
CA HIS A 340 1.64 -0.71 -7.83
C HIS A 340 1.94 -1.65 -9.01
N VAL A 341 3.15 -2.21 -9.01
CA VAL A 341 3.54 -3.34 -9.89
C VAL A 341 3.65 -4.64 -9.07
N PRO A 342 3.44 -5.81 -9.68
CA PRO A 342 3.61 -7.09 -9.01
C PRO A 342 5.07 -7.36 -8.63
N ILE A 343 5.24 -8.14 -7.58
CA ILE A 343 6.52 -8.73 -7.17
C ILE A 343 6.41 -10.26 -7.15
N VAL A 344 7.53 -10.94 -7.36
CA VAL A 344 7.59 -12.40 -7.52
C VAL A 344 8.74 -12.97 -6.70
N LEU A 345 8.51 -14.11 -6.07
CA LEU A 345 9.51 -14.93 -5.38
C LEU A 345 9.43 -16.35 -5.95
N ASP A 346 10.58 -16.89 -6.36
CA ASP A 346 10.72 -18.30 -6.68
C ASP A 346 11.54 -18.97 -5.57
N ILE A 347 10.97 -20.01 -4.96
CA ILE A 347 11.58 -20.74 -3.85
C ILE A 347 11.58 -22.24 -4.11
N GLU A 348 12.70 -22.89 -3.82
CA GLU A 348 12.86 -24.34 -4.00
C GLU A 348 12.31 -25.13 -2.82
N GLY A 349 11.61 -26.22 -3.14
CA GLY A 349 11.10 -27.20 -2.19
C GLY A 349 9.58 -27.14 -2.04
N PRO A 350 8.98 -28.18 -1.43
CA PRO A 350 7.58 -28.14 -1.04
C PRO A 350 7.38 -27.04 0.01
N LEU A 351 6.22 -26.36 -0.07
CA LEU A 351 5.82 -25.41 0.95
C LEU A 351 5.47 -26.06 2.28
#